data_AF-A0A0X3UBS7-F1
#
_entry.id   AF-A0A0X3UBS7-F1
#
_cell.length_a   1.000
_cell.length_b   1.000
_cell.length_c   1.000
_cell.angle_alpha   90.00
_cell.angle_beta   90.00
_cell.angle_gamma   90.00
#
_symmetry.space_group_name_H-M   'P 1'
#
loop_
_entity.id
_entity.type
_entity.pdbx_description
1 polymer ?
#
loop_
_entity_poly.entity_id
_entity_poly.type
_entity_poly.pdbx_seq_one_letter_code
_entity_poly.pdbx_strand_id
1 'polypeptide(L)'
;MIQCYPDLLQPSGLPTIEWVSPLAEDEYAEYRDEAFLDRLGIGHLTASLKDFWPQRGPQWDALGVTSSGPVLVEAKAHVREFFSPPSQAGQRSRKQIDRAFASVRADLGVGRATDWSELYYQYANRIAFLWWLRE
;
A
#
# COMPACT_ATOMS: atom_id res chain seq x y z
N MET A 1 10.01 -5.98 -21.23
CA MET A 1 9.78 -4.53 -21.45
C MET A 1 10.52 -3.70 -20.40
N ILE A 2 10.27 -3.89 -19.10
CA ILE A 2 10.97 -3.15 -18.01
C ILE A 2 12.48 -3.40 -17.97
N GLN A 3 12.95 -4.65 -18.16
CA GLN A 3 14.39 -4.96 -18.23
C GLN A 3 15.13 -4.21 -19.36
N CYS A 4 14.41 -3.77 -20.39
CA CYS A 4 14.98 -3.02 -21.51
C CYS A 4 14.95 -1.50 -21.29
N TYR A 5 14.21 -1.02 -20.28
CA TYR A 5 14.01 0.40 -19.99
C TYR A 5 13.95 0.63 -18.47
N PRO A 6 15.05 0.37 -17.73
CA PRO A 6 15.07 0.53 -16.27
C PRO A 6 14.79 1.98 -15.83
N ASP A 7 15.09 2.96 -16.69
CA ASP A 7 14.82 4.38 -16.43
C ASP A 7 13.32 4.68 -16.25
N LEU A 8 12.43 3.86 -16.83
CA LEU A 8 10.98 4.00 -16.62
C LEU A 8 10.56 3.71 -15.18
N LEU A 9 11.41 3.04 -14.40
CA LEU A 9 11.22 2.79 -12.98
C LEU A 9 11.88 3.86 -12.09
N GLN A 10 12.37 4.97 -12.66
CA GLN A 10 12.89 6.08 -11.89
C GLN A 10 12.09 7.35 -12.21
N PRO A 11 10.98 7.61 -11.49
CA PRO A 11 10.19 8.83 -11.67
C PRO A 11 11.04 10.09 -11.45
N SER A 12 10.88 11.07 -12.34
CA SER A 12 11.53 12.37 -12.20
C SER A 12 11.09 13.06 -10.91
N GLY A 13 12.04 13.39 -10.04
CA GLY A 13 11.78 14.06 -8.76
C GLY A 13 11.86 13.17 -7.52
N LEU A 14 12.03 11.85 -7.69
CA LEU A 14 12.41 10.97 -6.58
C LEU A 14 13.94 10.79 -6.54
N PRO A 15 14.53 10.63 -5.33
CA PRO A 15 15.89 10.11 -5.22
C PRO A 15 15.99 8.73 -5.87
N THR A 16 17.22 8.26 -6.12
CA THR A 16 17.46 6.91 -6.65
C THR A 16 16.69 5.88 -5.83
N ILE A 17 15.91 5.05 -6.52
CA ILE A 17 15.13 3.97 -5.93
C ILE A 17 15.95 2.68 -6.01
N GLU A 18 16.23 2.09 -4.85
CA GLU A 18 16.67 0.72 -4.75
C GLU A 18 15.44 -0.19 -4.70
N TRP A 19 15.21 -0.94 -5.77
CA TRP A 19 14.09 -1.88 -5.85
C TRP A 19 14.41 -3.15 -5.05
N VAL A 20 13.58 -3.44 -4.04
CA VAL A 20 13.75 -4.59 -3.13
C VAL A 20 12.69 -5.69 -3.36
N SER A 21 11.69 -5.41 -4.18
CA SER A 21 10.72 -6.37 -4.72
C SER A 21 10.04 -5.76 -5.95
N PRO A 22 9.67 -6.57 -6.96
CA PRO A 22 9.90 -8.02 -7.05
C PRO A 22 11.32 -8.36 -7.51
N LEU A 23 11.91 -9.47 -7.03
CA LEU A 23 13.26 -9.90 -7.38
C LEU A 23 13.26 -11.25 -8.10
N ALA A 24 14.21 -11.49 -9.00
CA ALA A 24 14.26 -12.77 -9.71
C ALA A 24 14.56 -13.96 -8.76
N GLU A 25 15.33 -13.71 -7.70
CA GLU A 25 15.74 -14.73 -6.71
C GLU A 25 14.60 -15.19 -5.79
N ASP A 26 13.51 -14.42 -5.70
CA ASP A 26 12.32 -14.77 -4.91
C ASP A 26 11.09 -15.06 -5.79
N GLU A 27 11.32 -15.43 -7.04
CA GLU A 27 10.28 -15.71 -8.04
C GLU A 27 9.32 -14.53 -8.26
N TYR A 28 9.83 -13.31 -8.12
CA TYR A 28 9.08 -12.06 -8.25
C TYR A 28 7.94 -11.96 -7.23
N ALA A 29 8.25 -12.29 -5.97
CA ALA A 29 7.25 -12.31 -4.91
C ALA A 29 6.68 -10.91 -4.61
N GLU A 30 5.37 -10.88 -4.38
CA GLU A 30 4.62 -9.71 -3.91
C GLU A 30 4.34 -9.83 -2.41
N TYR A 31 4.59 -8.74 -1.68
CA TYR A 31 4.59 -8.74 -0.22
C TYR A 31 3.41 -7.99 0.39
N ARG A 32 3.00 -8.43 1.59
CA ARG A 32 1.99 -7.79 2.43
C ARG A 32 2.30 -7.98 3.92
N ASP A 33 1.52 -7.31 4.77
CA ASP A 33 1.61 -7.41 6.24
C ASP A 33 3.06 -7.19 6.76
N GLU A 34 3.54 -7.97 7.72
CA GLU A 34 4.90 -7.86 8.28
C GLU A 34 6.00 -8.00 7.21
N ALA A 35 5.78 -8.87 6.23
CA ALA A 35 6.81 -9.19 5.23
C ALA A 35 7.13 -8.00 4.30
N PHE A 36 6.19 -7.10 4.00
CA PHE A 36 6.50 -5.91 3.19
C PHE A 36 7.33 -4.89 4.01
N LEU A 37 7.08 -4.79 5.32
CA LEU A 37 7.87 -3.93 6.20
C LEU A 37 9.30 -4.43 6.33
N ASP A 38 9.48 -5.75 6.46
CA ASP A 38 10.80 -6.38 6.52
C ASP A 38 11.59 -6.14 5.23
N ARG A 39 10.94 -6.30 4.06
CA ARG A 39 11.56 -5.99 2.76
C ARG A 39 12.01 -4.53 2.63
N LEU A 40 11.27 -3.60 3.24
CA LEU A 40 11.60 -2.18 3.28
C LEU A 40 12.58 -1.79 4.40
N GLY A 41 13.03 -2.73 5.23
CA GLY A 41 13.92 -2.45 6.37
C GLY A 41 13.24 -1.71 7.54
N ILE A 42 11.91 -1.68 7.58
CA ILE A 42 11.09 -0.97 8.58
C ILE A 42 10.23 -1.93 9.42
N GLY A 43 10.68 -3.17 9.59
CA GLY A 43 10.00 -4.21 10.38
C GLY A 43 9.70 -3.84 11.84
N HIS A 44 10.38 -2.83 12.40
CA HIS A 44 10.06 -2.29 13.72
C HIS A 44 8.63 -1.71 13.82
N LEU A 45 7.98 -1.41 12.68
CA LEU A 45 6.60 -0.92 12.63
C LEU A 45 5.53 -2.03 12.68
N THR A 46 5.92 -3.31 12.73
CA THR A 46 4.98 -4.45 12.71
C THR A 46 3.91 -4.39 13.81
N ALA A 47 4.28 -3.95 15.02
CA ALA A 47 3.30 -3.79 16.10
C ALA A 47 2.28 -2.68 15.79
N SER A 48 2.76 -1.52 15.34
CA SER A 48 1.93 -0.39 14.90
C SER A 48 1.00 -0.78 13.75
N LEU A 49 1.48 -1.58 12.80
CA LEU A 49 0.67 -2.09 11.69
C LEU A 49 -0.50 -2.96 12.18
N LYS A 50 -0.25 -3.84 13.16
CA LYS A 50 -1.28 -4.73 13.73
C LYS A 50 -2.38 -3.94 14.45
N ASP A 51 -2.04 -2.79 15.03
CA ASP A 51 -3.00 -1.87 15.65
C ASP A 51 -3.76 -1.04 14.59
N PHE A 52 -3.08 -0.63 13.52
CA PHE A 52 -3.65 0.19 12.45
C PHE A 52 -4.60 -0.58 11.52
N TRP A 53 -4.19 -1.76 11.04
CA TRP A 53 -4.91 -2.50 9.99
C TRP A 53 -5.01 -4.00 10.32
N PRO A 54 -6.13 -4.67 9.97
CA PRO A 54 -6.25 -6.11 10.17
C PRO A 54 -5.30 -6.91 9.27
N GLN A 55 -4.96 -8.14 9.69
CA GLN A 55 -4.18 -9.06 8.87
C GLN A 55 -4.77 -9.25 7.47
N ARG A 56 -3.89 -9.51 6.49
CA ARG A 56 -4.19 -9.58 5.05
C ARG A 56 -4.51 -8.20 4.49
N GLY A 57 -3.61 -7.26 4.77
CA GLY A 57 -3.60 -5.92 4.20
C GLY A 57 -3.27 -5.90 2.69
N PRO A 58 -2.92 -4.72 2.15
CA PRO A 58 -2.53 -4.59 0.75
C PRO A 58 -1.34 -5.49 0.43
N GLN A 59 -1.45 -6.20 -0.69
CA GLN A 59 -0.32 -6.80 -1.39
C GLN A 59 0.20 -5.78 -2.40
N TRP A 60 1.52 -5.59 -2.44
CA TRP A 60 2.18 -4.58 -3.25
C TRP A 60 2.85 -5.20 -4.46
N ASP A 61 2.64 -4.60 -5.64
CA ASP A 61 3.22 -5.07 -6.91
C ASP A 61 4.74 -4.84 -6.97
N ALA A 62 5.22 -3.79 -6.29
CA ALA A 62 6.65 -3.54 -6.11
C ALA A 62 6.94 -2.71 -4.85
N LEU A 63 8.16 -2.85 -4.34
CA LEU A 63 8.68 -2.15 -3.17
C LEU A 63 10.05 -1.57 -3.50
N GLY A 64 10.26 -0.32 -3.10
CA GLY A 64 11.53 0.37 -3.26
C GLY A 64 11.95 1.12 -2.01
N VAL A 65 13.24 1.39 -1.90
CA VAL A 65 13.82 2.21 -0.83
C VAL A 65 14.55 3.38 -1.49
N THR A 66 14.34 4.57 -0.95
CA THR A 66 15.10 5.78 -1.32
C THR A 66 15.77 6.36 -0.10
N SER A 67 16.67 7.32 -0.31
CA SER A 67 17.24 8.12 0.79
C SER A 67 16.20 8.92 1.58
N SER A 68 14.99 9.11 1.03
CA SER A 68 13.89 9.85 1.67
C SER A 68 12.81 8.94 2.28
N GLY A 69 12.94 7.62 2.16
CA GLY A 69 11.97 6.66 2.70
C GLY A 69 11.48 5.63 1.68
N PRO A 70 10.48 4.83 2.08
CA PRO A 70 9.97 3.73 1.27
C PRO A 70 9.14 4.21 0.07
N VAL A 71 9.14 3.40 -0.98
CA VAL A 71 8.31 3.53 -2.17
C VAL A 71 7.42 2.30 -2.25
N LEU A 72 6.11 2.52 -2.33
CA LEU A 72 5.10 1.47 -2.46
C LEU A 72 4.42 1.60 -3.82
N VAL A 73 4.26 0.48 -4.55
CA VAL A 73 3.72 0.49 -5.91
C VAL A 73 2.45 -0.37 -6.00
N GLU A 74 1.45 0.20 -6.66
CA GLU A 74 0.28 -0.49 -7.20
C GLU A 74 0.25 -0.28 -8.72
N ALA A 75 0.22 -1.36 -9.49
CA ALA A 75 0.06 -1.35 -10.93
C ALA A 75 -1.42 -1.52 -11.32
N LYS A 76 -1.89 -0.69 -12.25
CA LYS A 76 -3.24 -0.78 -12.83
C LYS A 76 -3.12 -0.53 -14.33
N ALA A 77 -3.68 -1.43 -15.15
CA ALA A 77 -3.65 -1.26 -16.61
C ALA A 77 -4.84 -0.41 -17.12
N HIS A 78 -5.95 -0.40 -16.38
CA HIS A 78 -7.18 0.28 -16.75
C HIS A 78 -7.82 0.99 -15.56
N VAL A 79 -8.43 2.16 -15.81
CA VAL A 79 -9.17 2.95 -14.79
C VAL A 79 -10.26 2.12 -14.10
N ARG A 80 -10.82 1.12 -14.80
CA ARG A 80 -11.86 0.26 -14.22
C ARG A 80 -11.36 -0.61 -13.06
N GLU A 81 -10.06 -0.87 -12.97
CA GLU A 81 -9.46 -1.67 -11.89
C GLU A 81 -9.41 -0.93 -10.55
N PHE A 82 -9.71 0.37 -10.53
CA PHE A 82 -9.92 1.12 -9.28
C PHE A 82 -11.27 0.80 -8.63
N PHE A 83 -12.24 0.29 -9.40
CA PHE A 83 -13.51 -0.20 -8.87
C PHE A 83 -13.31 -1.64 -8.38
N SER A 84 -13.03 -1.80 -7.10
CA SER A 84 -12.81 -3.11 -6.48
C SER A 84 -14.10 -3.62 -5.81
N PRO A 85 -14.26 -4.94 -5.63
CA PRO A 85 -15.30 -5.47 -4.76
C PRO A 85 -15.23 -4.87 -3.34
N PRO A 86 -16.34 -4.89 -2.60
CA PRO A 86 -16.36 -4.49 -1.20
C PRO A 86 -15.40 -5.31 -0.34
N SER A 87 -14.97 -4.71 0.76
CA SER A 87 -14.18 -5.42 1.77
C SER A 87 -14.94 -6.65 2.26
N GLN A 88 -14.28 -7.81 2.18
CA GLN A 88 -14.79 -9.09 2.69
C GLN A 88 -14.41 -9.32 4.15
N ALA A 89 -14.05 -8.26 4.88
CA ALA A 89 -13.65 -8.34 6.28
C ALA A 89 -14.83 -8.73 7.18
N GLY A 90 -14.58 -9.65 8.12
CA GLY A 90 -15.51 -9.93 9.21
C GLY A 90 -15.68 -8.72 10.14
N GLN A 91 -16.75 -8.73 10.95
CA GLN A 91 -17.18 -7.58 11.75
C GLN A 91 -16.07 -6.89 12.56
N ARG A 92 -15.17 -7.67 13.18
CA ARG A 92 -14.05 -7.11 13.96
C ARG A 92 -13.05 -6.37 13.08
N SER A 93 -12.60 -7.01 12.01
CA SER A 93 -11.67 -6.41 11.04
C SER A 93 -12.29 -5.21 10.33
N ARG A 94 -13.60 -5.26 10.03
CA ARG A 94 -14.32 -4.14 9.41
C ARG A 94 -14.31 -2.90 10.30
N LYS A 95 -14.55 -3.04 11.61
CA LYS A 95 -14.44 -1.92 12.56
C LYS A 95 -13.05 -1.28 12.57
N GLN A 96 -11.99 -2.07 12.40
CA GLN A 96 -10.62 -1.56 12.34
C GLN A 96 -10.38 -0.80 11.04
N ILE A 97 -10.80 -1.37 9.89
CA ILE A 97 -10.75 -0.71 8.57
C ILE A 97 -11.50 0.62 8.59
N ASP A 98 -12.72 0.64 9.13
CA ASP A 98 -13.56 1.84 9.19
C ASP A 98 -12.91 2.95 10.04
N ARG A 99 -12.22 2.57 11.13
CA ARG A 99 -11.45 3.52 11.96
C ARG A 99 -10.26 4.07 11.21
N ALA A 100 -9.46 3.22 10.55
CA ALA A 100 -8.33 3.65 9.75
C ALA A 100 -8.78 4.64 8.65
N PHE A 101 -9.82 4.29 7.90
CA PHE A 101 -10.38 5.19 6.89
C PHE A 101 -10.95 6.49 7.47
N ALA A 102 -11.56 6.45 8.65
CA ALA A 102 -12.04 7.67 9.31
C ALA A 102 -10.88 8.61 9.66
N SER A 103 -9.78 8.09 10.20
CA SER A 103 -8.58 8.88 10.50
C SER A 103 -7.99 9.52 9.25
N VAL A 104 -7.76 8.72 8.21
CA VAL A 104 -7.19 9.19 6.92
C VAL A 104 -8.07 10.27 6.30
N ARG A 105 -9.39 10.10 6.31
CA ARG A 105 -10.30 11.11 5.76
C ARG A 105 -10.33 12.40 6.56
N ALA A 106 -10.29 12.30 7.88
CA ALA A 106 -10.29 13.46 8.76
C ALA A 106 -9.05 14.31 8.49
N ASP A 107 -7.88 13.68 8.38
CA ASP A 107 -6.61 14.35 8.10
C ASP A 107 -6.57 14.95 6.68
N LEU A 108 -7.05 14.23 5.67
CA LEU A 108 -7.11 14.72 4.29
C LEU A 108 -8.27 15.70 4.01
N GLY A 109 -9.13 15.99 4.98
CA GLY A 109 -10.30 16.85 4.80
C GLY A 109 -11.35 16.30 3.83
N VAL A 110 -11.42 14.97 3.66
CA VAL A 110 -12.33 14.32 2.70
C VAL A 110 -13.68 14.03 3.36
N GLY A 111 -14.75 14.53 2.74
CA GLY A 111 -16.13 14.28 3.20
C GLY A 111 -16.56 12.80 3.17
N ARG A 112 -17.65 12.48 3.87
CA ARG A 112 -18.19 11.11 4.01
C ARG A 112 -19.12 10.68 2.86
N ALA A 113 -19.07 11.37 1.72
CA ALA A 113 -20.00 11.19 0.61
C ALA A 113 -19.89 9.82 -0.09
N THR A 114 -18.76 9.14 0.04
CA THR A 114 -18.50 7.85 -0.60
C THR A 114 -17.94 6.88 0.42
N ASP A 115 -18.50 5.68 0.52
CA ASP A 115 -17.91 4.61 1.32
C ASP A 115 -16.73 3.98 0.56
N TRP A 116 -15.52 4.15 1.11
CA TRP A 116 -14.29 3.61 0.51
C TRP A 116 -14.22 2.10 0.61
N SER A 117 -14.93 1.50 1.55
CA SER A 117 -14.88 0.07 1.80
C SER A 117 -15.83 -0.75 0.91
N GLU A 118 -16.61 -0.09 0.05
CA GLU A 118 -17.54 -0.72 -0.88
C GLU A 118 -17.00 -0.77 -2.32
N LEU A 119 -16.77 0.40 -2.94
CA LEU A 119 -16.41 0.45 -4.38
C LEU A 119 -14.93 0.67 -4.65
N TYR A 120 -14.19 1.23 -3.69
CA TYR A 120 -12.79 1.65 -3.87
C TYR A 120 -11.85 1.00 -2.85
N TYR A 121 -12.26 -0.14 -2.28
CA TYR A 121 -11.60 -0.72 -1.12
C TYR A 121 -10.10 -0.96 -1.32
N GLN A 122 -9.71 -1.54 -2.46
CA GLN A 122 -8.29 -1.76 -2.77
C GLN A 122 -7.56 -0.42 -2.86
N TYR A 123 -8.03 0.51 -3.68
CA TYR A 123 -7.38 1.81 -3.83
C TYR A 123 -7.28 2.59 -2.52
N ALA A 124 -8.36 2.65 -1.75
CA ALA A 124 -8.41 3.35 -0.48
C ALA A 124 -7.49 2.72 0.57
N ASN A 125 -7.32 1.39 0.59
CA ASN A 125 -6.39 0.77 1.52
C ASN A 125 -4.92 1.09 1.18
N ARG A 126 -4.56 1.31 -0.10
CA ARG A 126 -3.22 1.82 -0.45
C ARG A 126 -2.99 3.23 0.07
N ILE A 127 -3.99 4.12 -0.06
CA ILE A 127 -3.92 5.48 0.51
C ILE A 127 -3.77 5.42 2.04
N ALA A 128 -4.54 4.55 2.70
CA ALA A 128 -4.47 4.41 4.15
C ALA A 128 -3.08 3.98 4.64
N PHE A 129 -2.41 3.07 3.93
CA PHE A 129 -1.04 2.66 4.27
C PHE A 129 -0.02 3.77 4.02
N LEU A 130 -0.16 4.52 2.92
CA LEU A 130 0.70 5.68 2.66
C LEU A 130 0.55 6.78 3.71
N TRP A 131 -0.67 7.01 4.19
CA TRP A 131 -0.95 7.92 5.29
C TRP A 131 -0.33 7.41 6.60
N TRP A 132 -0.58 6.16 6.98
CA TRP A 132 -0.05 5.56 8.21
C TRP A 132 1.48 5.56 8.28
N LEU A 133 2.18 5.37 7.16
CA LEU A 133 3.65 5.44 7.12
C LEU A 133 4.21 6.86 7.36
N ARG A 134 3.36 7.89 7.35
CA ARG A 134 3.74 9.30 7.58
C ARG A 134 3.40 9.78 8.99
N GLU A 135 2.65 8.99 9.76
CA GLU A 135 2.33 9.23 11.17
C GLU A 135 3.45 8.72 12.09
#